data_AF-A0A2S9FU71-F1
#
_entry.id   AF-A0A2S9FU71-F1
#
_cell.length_a   1.000
_cell.length_b   1.000
_cell.length_c   1.000
_cell.angle_alpha   90.00
_cell.angle_beta   90.00
_cell.angle_gamma   90.00
#
_symmetry.space_group_name_H-M   'P 1'
#
loop_
_entity.id
_entity.type
_entity.pdbx_description
1 polymer ?
#
loop_
_entity_poly.entity_id
_entity_poly.type
_entity_poly.pdbx_seq_one_letter_code
_entity_poly.pdbx_strand_id
1 'polypeptide(L)' 'CCAICGGSNVWLDLPLAFVIDHIDGNPENNRRENLRLICPNCDSQLPTYKSRNRGKGRHYRRQRYADGQSY' A
#
# COMPACT_ATOMS: atom_id res chain seq x y z
N CYS A 1 -3.82 13.85 7.98
CA CYS A 1 -2.72 13.27 8.79
C CYS A 1 -2.62 11.76 8.51
N CYS A 2 -1.53 11.12 8.91
CA CYS A 2 -1.36 9.66 8.80
C CYS A 2 -2.37 8.93 9.68
N ALA A 3 -3.09 7.95 9.12
CA ALA A 3 -4.08 7.16 9.85
C ALA A 3 -3.48 6.25 10.94
N ILE A 4 -2.16 6.02 10.94
CA ILE A 4 -1.47 5.22 11.96
C ILE A 4 -0.86 6.11 13.05
N CYS A 5 0.02 7.03 12.68
CA CYS A 5 0.79 7.81 13.66
C CYS A 5 0.26 9.22 13.91
N GLY A 6 -0.79 9.66 13.22
CA GLY A 6 -1.30 11.04 13.32
C GLY A 6 -0.37 12.10 12.72
N GLY A 7 0.76 11.73 12.14
CA GLY A 7 1.77 12.65 11.60
C GLY A 7 1.25 13.59 10.50
N SER A 8 1.92 14.74 10.39
CA SER A 8 1.63 15.77 9.39
C SER A 8 1.76 15.25 7.96
N ASN A 9 1.11 15.93 7.02
CA ASN A 9 1.28 15.69 5.58
C ASN A 9 2.44 16.49 4.97
N VAL A 10 3.26 17.14 5.80
CA VAL A 10 4.47 17.88 5.39
C VAL A 10 5.69 17.28 6.08
N TRP A 11 6.78 17.14 5.34
CA TRP A 11 8.09 16.71 5.82
C TRP A 11 9.17 17.51 5.12
N LEU A 12 10.08 18.13 5.90
CA LEU A 12 11.11 19.05 5.37
C LEU A 12 10.51 20.12 4.45
N ASP A 13 9.42 20.77 4.91
CA ASP A 13 8.67 21.81 4.19
C ASP A 13 8.08 21.40 2.84
N LEU A 14 8.07 20.09 2.53
CA LEU A 14 7.51 19.53 1.31
C LEU A 14 6.30 18.63 1.61
N PRO A 15 5.27 18.61 0.74
CA PRO A 15 4.16 17.69 0.88
C PRO A 15 4.62 16.22 0.79
N LEU A 16 4.18 15.41 1.75
CA LEU A 16 4.37 13.96 1.71
C LEU A 16 3.35 13.32 0.77
N ALA A 17 3.81 12.40 -0.07
CA ALA A 17 2.93 11.48 -0.79
C ALA A 17 2.47 10.37 0.15
N PHE A 18 1.16 10.23 0.33
CA PHE A 18 0.57 9.19 1.17
C PHE A 18 0.34 7.92 0.36
N VAL A 19 0.42 6.79 1.05
CA VAL A 19 0.15 5.47 0.49
C VAL A 19 -1.28 5.08 0.85
N ILE A 20 -2.03 4.57 -0.13
CA ILE A 20 -3.29 3.87 0.13
C ILE A 20 -2.93 2.46 0.60
N ASP A 21 -3.28 2.15 1.85
CA ASP A 21 -3.05 0.86 2.48
C ASP A 21 -4.38 0.12 2.69
N HIS A 22 -4.38 -1.17 2.36
CA HIS A 22 -5.46 -2.11 2.65
C HIS A 22 -5.24 -2.69 4.04
N ILE A 23 -6.12 -2.41 4.99
CA ILE A 23 -5.98 -2.79 6.41
C ILE A 23 -5.83 -4.31 6.57
N ASP A 24 -6.58 -5.09 5.79
CA ASP A 24 -6.51 -6.56 5.78
C ASP A 24 -5.37 -7.15 4.93
N GLY A 25 -4.64 -6.31 4.20
CA GLY A 25 -3.60 -6.71 3.27
C GLY A 25 -4.10 -7.41 1.99
N ASN A 26 -5.41 -7.42 1.74
CA ASN A 26 -5.99 -7.98 0.52
C ASN A 26 -6.15 -6.88 -0.56
N PRO A 27 -5.37 -6.93 -1.66
CA PRO A 27 -5.43 -5.91 -2.71
C PRO A 27 -6.76 -5.86 -3.48
N GLU A 28 -7.63 -6.86 -3.33
CA GLU A 28 -8.93 -6.92 -4.01
C GLU A 28 -10.06 -6.34 -3.14
N ASN A 29 -9.85 -6.16 -1.84
CA ASN A 29 -10.86 -5.63 -0.92
C ASN A 29 -10.87 -4.09 -0.91
N ASN A 30 -11.47 -3.49 -1.92
CA ASN A 30 -11.52 -2.04 -2.12
C ASN A 30 -12.66 -1.32 -1.37
N ARG A 31 -13.19 -1.93 -0.29
CA ARG A 31 -14.22 -1.29 0.54
C ARG A 31 -13.64 -0.09 1.27
N ARG A 32 -14.42 1.00 1.37
CA ARG A 32 -13.95 2.27 1.95
C ARG A 32 -13.42 2.09 3.37
N GLU A 33 -14.08 1.27 4.18
CA GLU A 33 -13.69 0.93 5.54
C GLU A 33 -12.39 0.12 5.64
N ASN A 34 -11.95 -0.55 4.57
CA ASN A 34 -10.70 -1.31 4.52
C ASN A 34 -9.51 -0.47 4.02
N LEU A 35 -9.74 0.78 3.59
CA LEU A 35 -8.71 1.64 3.02
C LEU A 35 -8.32 2.74 3.99
N ARG A 36 -7.01 2.91 4.22
CA ARG A 36 -6.46 4.04 5.00
C ARG A 36 -5.32 4.72 4.26
N LEU A 37 -5.16 6.02 4.51
CA LEU A 37 -4.03 6.82 4.02
C LEU A 37 -2.95 6.87 5.09
N ILE A 38 -1.75 6.40 4.76
CA ILE A 38 -0.62 6.35 5.69
C ILE A 38 0.62 7.02 5.08
N CYS A 39 1.51 7.53 5.95
CA CYS A 39 2.76 8.12 5.49
C CYS A 39 3.79 7.04 5.11
N PRO A 40 4.83 7.37 4.31
CA PRO A 40 5.85 6.42 3.87
C PRO A 40 6.60 5.72 5.02
N ASN A 41 6.75 6.41 6.16
CA ASN A 41 7.42 5.87 7.34
C ASN A 41 6.58 4.81 8.07
N CYS A 42 5.25 4.93 8.06
CA CYS A 42 4.38 3.91 8.60
C CYS A 42 4.22 2.74 7.62
N ASP A 43 4.11 3.02 6.33
CA ASP A 43 4.08 2.00 5.27
C ASP A 43 5.31 1.07 5.31
N SER A 44 6.51 1.64 5.51
CA SER A 44 7.76 0.86 5.58
C SER A 44 7.82 -0.16 6.73
N GLN A 45 6.99 0.03 7.76
CA GLN A 45 6.89 -0.81 8.94
C GLN A 45 5.79 -1.87 8.84
N LEU A 46 4.93 -1.81 7.81
CA LEU A 46 3.86 -2.78 7.67
C LEU A 46 4.41 -4.18 7.31
N PRO A 47 3.78 -5.26 7.82
CA PRO A 47 4.09 -6.63 7.40
C PRO A 47 3.94 -6.86 5.89
N THR A 48 3.10 -6.05 5.24
CA THR A 48 2.78 -6.11 3.80
C THR A 48 3.72 -5.26 2.93
N TYR A 49 4.68 -4.52 3.50
CA TYR A 49 5.52 -3.56 2.77
C TYR A 49 6.20 -4.18 1.54
N LYS A 50 5.98 -3.56 0.37
CA LYS A 50 6.51 -4.00 -0.93
C LYS A 50 6.25 -5.50 -1.18
N SER A 51 7.30 -6.29 -1.38
CA SER A 51 7.22 -7.73 -1.69
C SER A 51 7.00 -8.60 -0.45
N ARG A 52 6.74 -8.01 0.73
CA ARG A 52 6.51 -8.76 1.97
C ARG A 52 5.10 -9.36 2.06
N ASN A 53 4.13 -8.86 1.28
CA ASN A 53 2.78 -9.44 1.21
C ASN A 53 2.74 -10.77 0.43
N ARG A 54 3.45 -11.78 0.93
CA ARG A 54 3.57 -13.12 0.33
C ARG A 54 2.26 -13.89 0.50
N GLY A 55 1.80 -14.56 -0.55
CA GLY A 55 0.57 -15.37 -0.53
C GLY A 55 -0.73 -14.57 -0.69
N LYS A 56 -0.76 -13.28 -0.37
CA LYS A 56 -1.92 -12.39 -0.57
C LYS A 56 -1.68 -11.28 -1.61
N GLY A 57 -0.58 -11.38 -2.35
CA GLY A 57 -0.26 -10.45 -3.43
C GLY A 57 -1.17 -10.63 -4.66
N ARG A 58 -1.03 -9.73 -5.62
CA ARG A 58 -1.77 -9.73 -6.89
C ARG A 58 -1.28 -10.86 -7.81
N HIS A 59 -1.78 -12.07 -7.61
CA HIS A 59 -1.40 -13.26 -8.38
C HIS A 59 -1.63 -13.07 -9.89
N TYR A 60 -2.71 -12.40 -10.28
CA TYR A 60 -3.04 -12.12 -11.68
C TYR A 60 -1.92 -11.36 -12.42
N ARG A 61 -1.11 -10.54 -11.72
CA ARG A 61 0.03 -9.83 -12.33
C ARG A 61 1.13 -10.79 -12.75
N ARG A 62 1.39 -11.83 -11.95
CA ARG A 62 2.39 -12.86 -12.31
C ARG A 62 1.97 -13.63 -13.55
N GLN A 63 0.68 -13.97 -13.63
CA GLN A 63 0.13 -14.63 -14.81
C GLN A 63 0.28 -13.75 -16.05
N ARG A 64 -0.13 -12.46 -15.98
CA ARG A 64 0.06 -11.51 -17.10
C ARG A 64 1.52 -11.41 -17.57
N TYR A 65 2.49 -11.40 -16.65
CA TYR A 65 3.91 -11.39 -17.03
C TYR A 65 4.34 -12.69 -17.70
N ALA A 66 3.86 -13.85 -17.23
CA ALA A 66 4.11 -15.14 -17.87
C ALA A 66 3.49 -15.21 -19.28
N ASP A 67 2.34 -14.57 -19.47
CA ASP A 67 1.63 -14.49 -20.75
C ASP A 67 2.20 -13.41 -21.70
N GLY A 68 3.28 -12.72 -21.33
CA GLY A 68 3.90 -11.67 -22.15
C GLY A 68 3.10 -10.36 -22.24
N GLN A 69 2.12 -10.14 -21.36
CA GLN A 69 1.21 -8.99 -21.40
C GLN A 69 1.71 -7.83 -20.51
N SER A 70 2.89 -7.29 -20.76
CA SER A 70 3.40 -6.11 -20.03
C SER A 70 3.01 -4.80 -20.72
N TYR A 71 1.88 -4.21 -20.31
CA TYR A 71 1.47 -2.83 -20.61
C TYR A 71 0.36 -2.41 -19.63
#